data_AF-A0A7G8F3Q6-F1
#
_entry.id   AF-A0A7G8F3Q6-F1
#
_cell.length_a   1.000
_cell.length_b   1.000
_cell.length_c   1.000
_cell.angle_alpha   90.00
_cell.angle_beta   90.00
_cell.angle_gamma   90.00
#
_symmetry.space_group_name_H-M   'P 1'
#
loop_
_entity.id
_entity.type
_entity.pdbx_description
1 polymer ?
#
loop_
_entity_poly.entity_id
_entity_poly.type
_entity_poly.pdbx_seq_one_letter_code
_entity_poly.pdbx_strand_id
1 'polypeptide(L)'
;MDRYLELARVTDAAVQASEPGMMHHTFDQDPEDPQAFVWSEVYANDQAFAAHVSNPPVQEYLQKHAELGDGFSIEVYGTVGDECKKLMESFGLPLKIYPTMLGYSRV
;
A
#
# COMPACT_ATOMS: atom_id res chain seq x y z
N MET A 1 -6.11 -18.09 5.06
CA MET A 1 -4.86 -18.03 4.28
C MET A 1 -5.11 -18.03 2.78
N ASP A 2 -5.49 -19.14 2.14
CA ASP A 2 -5.63 -19.22 0.67
C ASP A 2 -6.54 -18.16 0.06
N ARG A 3 -7.69 -17.89 0.70
CA ARG A 3 -8.61 -16.83 0.25
C ARG A 3 -7.99 -15.42 0.29
N TYR A 4 -7.10 -15.18 1.24
CA TYR A 4 -6.44 -13.89 1.42
C TYR A 4 -5.29 -13.72 0.42
N LEU A 5 -4.53 -14.80 0.15
CA LEU A 5 -3.54 -14.83 -0.91
C LEU A 5 -4.17 -14.65 -2.30
N GLU A 6 -5.32 -15.28 -2.55
CA GLU A 6 -6.05 -15.08 -3.81
C GLU A 6 -6.57 -13.64 -3.96
N LEU A 7 -7.07 -13.05 -2.87
CA LEU A 7 -7.44 -11.64 -2.84
C LEU A 7 -6.24 -10.74 -3.19
N ALA A 8 -5.10 -10.93 -2.52
CA ALA A 8 -3.88 -10.19 -2.79
C ALA A 8 -3.39 -10.36 -4.24
N ARG A 9 -3.44 -11.58 -4.77
CA ARG A 9 -3.05 -11.89 -6.16
C ARG A 9 -3.91 -11.15 -7.19
N VAL A 10 -5.23 -11.09 -6.98
CA VAL A 10 -6.14 -10.37 -7.88
C VAL A 10 -5.90 -8.87 -7.82
N THR A 11 -5.70 -8.31 -6.63
CA THR A 11 -5.39 -6.89 -6.44
C THR A 11 -4.05 -6.53 -7.09
N ASP A 12 -2.99 -7.32 -6.86
CA ASP A 12 -1.67 -7.12 -7.47
C ASP A 12 -1.72 -7.08 -8.99
N ALA A 13 -2.37 -8.07 -9.60
CA ALA A 13 -2.52 -8.12 -11.06
C ALA A 13 -3.29 -6.92 -11.62
N ALA A 14 -4.29 -6.42 -10.89
CA ALA A 14 -5.04 -5.24 -11.29
C ALA A 14 -4.19 -3.97 -11.19
N VAL A 15 -3.47 -3.78 -10.08
CA VAL A 15 -2.52 -2.66 -9.86
C VAL A 15 -1.48 -2.64 -10.98
N GLN A 16 -0.84 -3.78 -11.26
CA GLN A 16 0.16 -3.91 -12.33
C GLN A 16 -0.39 -3.49 -13.70
N ALA A 17 -1.66 -3.82 -13.99
CA ALA A 17 -2.29 -3.51 -15.26
C ALA A 17 -2.73 -2.04 -15.40
N SER A 18 -3.10 -1.37 -14.29
CA SER A 18 -3.77 -0.07 -14.33
C SER A 18 -2.92 1.11 -13.85
N GLU A 19 -1.84 0.89 -13.10
CA GLU A 19 -1.14 1.95 -12.37
C GLU A 19 0.29 2.20 -12.88
N PRO A 20 0.48 3.04 -13.92
CA PRO A 20 1.81 3.32 -14.46
C PRO A 20 2.73 4.07 -13.48
N GLY A 21 2.18 4.67 -12.42
CA GLY A 21 2.95 5.34 -11.36
C GLY A 21 3.36 4.42 -10.20
N MET A 22 2.94 3.15 -10.22
CA MET A 22 3.36 2.14 -9.26
C MET A 22 4.71 1.55 -9.71
N MET A 23 5.78 1.87 -8.99
CA MET A 23 7.15 1.46 -9.34
C MET A 23 7.54 0.12 -8.71
N HIS A 24 6.92 -0.23 -7.59
CA HIS A 24 7.13 -1.47 -6.86
C HIS A 24 5.86 -1.80 -6.09
N HIS A 25 5.40 -3.04 -6.16
CA HIS A 25 4.22 -3.52 -5.45
C HIS A 25 4.46 -5.01 -5.21
N THR A 26 4.80 -5.38 -3.98
CA THR A 26 5.04 -6.77 -3.59
C THR A 26 4.29 -7.12 -2.33
N PHE A 27 3.86 -8.38 -2.24
CA PHE A 27 3.18 -8.93 -1.08
C PHE A 27 4.09 -9.95 -0.41
N ASP A 28 4.70 -9.54 0.69
CA ASP A 28 5.77 -10.26 1.35
C ASP A 28 5.25 -10.88 2.66
N GLN A 29 5.65 -12.11 2.95
CA GLN A 29 5.27 -12.80 4.20
C GLN A 29 6.31 -12.51 5.28
N ASP A 30 5.85 -12.24 6.50
CA ASP A 30 6.73 -12.11 7.66
C ASP A 30 7.45 -13.46 7.91
N PRO A 31 8.78 -13.49 8.02
CA PRO A 31 9.54 -14.73 8.25
C PRO A 31 9.30 -15.34 9.63
N GLU A 32 8.81 -14.57 10.61
CA GLU A 32 8.56 -14.99 11.99
C GLU A 32 7.08 -15.27 12.27
N ASP A 33 6.15 -14.73 11.46
CA ASP A 33 4.71 -15.00 11.55
C ASP A 33 4.09 -15.37 10.19
N PRO A 34 3.73 -16.64 9.97
CA PRO A 34 3.17 -17.07 8.69
C PRO A 34 1.79 -16.49 8.38
N GLN A 35 1.13 -15.78 9.30
CA GLN A 35 -0.15 -15.11 9.05
C GLN A 35 -0.01 -13.60 8.88
N ALA A 36 1.19 -13.05 9.06
CA ALA A 36 1.47 -11.65 8.84
C ALA A 36 2.06 -11.43 7.45
N PHE A 37 1.61 -10.34 6.81
CA PHE A 37 2.02 -9.96 5.48
C PHE A 37 2.22 -8.45 5.39
N VAL A 38 3.10 -8.04 4.48
CA VAL A 38 3.43 -6.64 4.24
C VAL A 38 3.32 -6.36 2.74
N TRP A 39 2.58 -5.31 2.40
CA TRP A 39 2.69 -4.69 1.09
C TRP A 39 3.90 -3.75 1.09
N SER A 40 4.88 -4.02 0.23
CA SER A 40 6.00 -3.12 -0.02
C SER A 40 5.72 -2.35 -1.30
N GLU A 41 5.52 -1.03 -1.17
CA GLU A 41 5.01 -0.19 -2.26
C GLU A 41 5.93 1.01 -2.51
N VAL A 42 6.22 1.28 -3.78
CA VAL A 42 6.96 2.49 -4.20
C VAL A 42 6.16 3.21 -5.27
N TYR A 43 5.83 4.45 -4.98
CA TYR A 43 5.09 5.34 -5.86
C TYR A 43 6.04 6.33 -6.53
N ALA A 44 5.80 6.63 -7.81
CA ALA A 44 6.58 7.63 -8.54
C ALA A 44 6.44 9.04 -7.93
N ASN A 45 5.29 9.35 -7.32
CA ASN A 45 4.96 10.63 -6.69
C ASN A 45 3.62 10.55 -5.92
N ASP A 46 3.22 11.66 -5.30
CA ASP A 46 1.95 11.80 -4.57
C ASP A 46 0.71 11.52 -5.44
N GLN A 47 0.72 11.87 -6.73
CA GLN A 47 -0.40 11.60 -7.63
C GLN A 47 -0.56 10.10 -7.89
N ALA A 48 0.54 9.35 -7.99
CA ALA A 48 0.51 7.90 -8.12
C ALA A 48 -0.09 7.23 -6.88
N PHE A 49 0.31 7.68 -5.67
CA PHE A 49 -0.31 7.22 -4.43
C PHE A 49 -1.81 7.52 -4.39
N ALA A 50 -2.21 8.75 -4.73
CA ALA A 50 -3.62 9.15 -4.73
C ALA A 50 -4.45 8.33 -5.74
N ALA A 51 -3.87 7.99 -6.89
CA ALA A 51 -4.50 7.11 -7.87
C ALA A 51 -4.65 5.68 -7.32
N HIS A 52 -3.63 5.14 -6.66
CA HIS A 52 -3.63 3.81 -6.08
C HIS A 52 -4.75 3.64 -5.03
N VAL A 53 -4.82 4.54 -4.04
CA VAL A 53 -5.84 4.45 -2.98
C VAL A 53 -7.27 4.73 -3.48
N SER A 54 -7.40 5.29 -4.69
CA SER A 54 -8.67 5.48 -5.38
C SER A 54 -9.00 4.33 -6.35
N ASN A 55 -8.10 3.37 -6.55
CA ASN A 55 -8.29 2.26 -7.48
C ASN A 55 -9.35 1.29 -6.92
N PRO A 56 -10.45 0.99 -7.64
CA PRO A 56 -11.51 0.14 -7.12
C PRO A 56 -11.04 -1.25 -6.60
N PRO A 57 -10.15 -1.99 -7.31
CA PRO A 57 -9.50 -3.20 -6.77
C PRO A 57 -8.82 -3.03 -5.40
N VAL A 58 -8.16 -1.89 -5.16
CA VAL A 58 -7.50 -1.60 -3.88
C VAL A 58 -8.53 -1.31 -2.80
N GLN A 59 -9.61 -0.58 -3.13
CA GLN A 59 -10.70 -0.35 -2.19
C GLN A 59 -11.43 -1.65 -1.82
N GLU A 60 -11.66 -2.53 -2.80
CA GLU A 60 -12.24 -3.86 -2.56
C GLU A 60 -11.32 -4.72 -1.68
N TYR A 61 -10.00 -4.65 -1.90
CA TYR A 61 -9.01 -5.30 -1.04
C TYR A 61 -9.14 -4.84 0.40
N LEU A 62 -9.17 -3.53 0.66
CA LEU A 62 -9.27 -2.97 2.01
C LEU A 62 -10.58 -3.39 2.71
N GLN A 63 -11.70 -3.41 1.97
CA GLN A 63 -12.98 -3.88 2.50
C GLN A 63 -12.93 -5.36 2.89
N LYS A 64 -12.41 -6.22 2.01
CA LYS A 64 -12.31 -7.66 2.28
C LYS A 64 -11.24 -7.99 3.32
N HIS A 65 -10.19 -7.18 3.44
CA HIS A 65 -9.20 -7.29 4.50
C HIS A 65 -9.88 -7.17 5.87
N ALA A 66 -10.80 -6.20 6.04
CA ALA A 66 -11.55 -6.05 7.28
C ALA A 66 -12.42 -7.28 7.65
N GLU A 67 -12.72 -8.16 6.69
CA GLU A 67 -13.44 -9.43 6.93
C GLU A 67 -12.51 -10.63 7.17
N LEU A 68 -11.29 -10.60 6.62
CA LEU A 68 -10.41 -11.77 6.50
C LEU A 68 -9.11 -11.69 7.31
N GLY A 69 -8.67 -10.49 7.67
CA GLY A 69 -7.42 -10.24 8.38
C GLY A 69 -7.64 -9.56 9.73
N ASP A 70 -6.59 -9.57 10.54
CA ASP A 70 -6.55 -8.94 11.85
C ASP A 70 -5.52 -7.80 11.85
N GLY A 71 -6.00 -6.57 11.99
CA GLY A 71 -5.15 -5.38 12.09
C GLY A 71 -4.53 -4.95 10.76
N PHE A 72 -4.38 -3.63 10.62
CA PHE A 72 -3.75 -3.01 9.46
C PHE A 72 -3.05 -1.73 9.90
N SER A 73 -1.80 -1.55 9.50
CA SER A 73 -1.02 -0.35 9.77
C SER A 73 -0.22 0.05 8.54
N ILE A 74 0.07 1.34 8.44
CA ILE A 74 0.76 1.93 7.30
C ILE A 74 1.99 2.68 7.80
N GLU A 75 3.14 2.38 7.21
CA GLU A 75 4.35 3.18 7.34
C GLU A 75 4.70 3.80 5.98
N VAL A 76 4.92 5.13 5.96
CA VAL A 76 5.24 5.87 4.74
C VAL A 76 6.61 6.51 4.89
N TYR A 77 7.48 6.30 3.91
CA TYR A 77 8.83 6.87 3.87
C TYR A 77 8.96 7.74 2.63
N GLY A 78 9.19 9.05 2.81
CA GLY A 78 9.27 9.93 1.64
C GLY A 78 9.20 11.42 1.94
N THR A 79 9.33 12.20 0.87
CA THR A 79 8.90 13.60 0.85
C THR A 79 7.46 13.63 0.39
N VAL A 80 6.53 13.73 1.36
CA VAL A 80 5.08 13.70 1.11
C VAL A 80 4.52 15.12 1.18
N GLY A 81 3.77 15.54 0.16
CA GLY A 81 3.07 16.82 0.14
C GLY A 81 1.92 16.90 1.14
N ASP A 82 1.53 18.11 1.54
CA ASP A 82 0.53 18.30 2.60
C ASP A 82 -0.86 17.75 2.23
N GLU A 83 -1.25 17.82 0.95
CA GLU A 83 -2.52 17.23 0.48
C GLU A 83 -2.48 15.70 0.53
N CYS A 84 -1.35 15.11 0.14
CA CYS A 84 -1.15 13.66 0.19
C CYS A 84 -1.15 13.15 1.64
N LYS A 85 -0.53 13.88 2.58
CA LYS A 85 -0.62 13.58 4.02
C LYS A 85 -2.05 13.60 4.53
N LYS A 86 -2.83 14.65 4.20
CA LYS A 86 -4.24 14.73 4.59
C LYS A 86 -5.07 13.56 4.04
N LEU A 87 -4.78 13.16 2.80
CA LEU A 87 -5.40 11.98 2.20
C LEU A 87 -5.06 10.72 3.00
N MET A 88 -3.79 10.48 3.34
CA MET A 88 -3.37 9.34 4.16
C MET A 88 -4.05 9.33 5.54
N GLU A 89 -4.10 10.49 6.21
CA GLU A 89 -4.74 10.63 7.53
C GLU A 89 -6.26 10.39 7.46
N SER A 90 -6.90 10.69 6.32
CA SER A 90 -8.35 10.53 6.14
C SER A 90 -8.82 9.07 6.21
N PHE A 91 -7.93 8.09 6.04
CA PHE A 91 -8.26 6.67 6.12
C PHE A 91 -8.53 6.19 7.55
N GLY A 92 -8.10 6.94 8.58
CA GLY A 92 -8.30 6.57 9.98
C GLY A 92 -7.54 5.30 10.42
N LEU A 93 -6.57 4.86 9.62
CA LEU A 93 -5.71 3.72 9.92
C LEU A 93 -4.52 4.14 10.78
N PRO A 94 -3.96 3.23 11.61
CA PRO A 94 -2.66 3.43 12.24
C PRO A 94 -1.62 3.82 11.18
N LEU A 95 -1.14 5.07 11.24
CA LEU A 95 -0.29 5.67 10.23
C LEU A 95 0.96 6.26 10.88
N LYS A 96 2.13 5.96 10.31
CA LYS A 96 3.39 6.61 10.67
C LYS A 96 4.11 7.11 9.43
N ILE A 97 4.38 8.40 9.37
CA ILE A 97 5.10 9.04 8.27
C ILE A 97 6.52 9.37 8.73
N TYR A 98 7.51 8.89 7.97
CA TYR A 98 8.93 9.16 8.14
C TYR A 98 9.39 10.14 7.04
N PRO A 99 9.57 11.43 7.35
CA PRO A 99 10.04 12.40 6.38
C PRO A 99 11.45 12.06 5.90
N THR A 100 11.67 12.03 4.59
CA THR A 100 13.02 11.86 4.04
C THR A 100 13.89 13.05 4.41
N MET A 101 14.97 12.80 5.16
CA MET A 101 15.97 13.81 5.49
C MET A 101 17.13 13.82 4.49
N LEU A 102 17.54 12.64 4.00
CA LEU A 102 18.66 12.43 3.07
C LEU A 102 18.40 11.13 2.26
N GLY A 103 18.86 11.05 1.02
CA GLY A 103 18.78 9.83 0.20
C GLY A 103 18.83 10.08 -1.31
N TYR A 104 18.93 9.01 -2.09
CA TYR A 104 18.75 9.02 -3.54
C TYR A 104 18.22 7.67 -4.02
N SER A 105 17.49 7.68 -5.14
CA SER A 105 17.04 6.47 -5.83
C SER A 105 17.59 6.46 -7.25
N ARG A 106 17.99 5.29 -7.74
CA ARG A 106 18.29 5.08 -9.16
C ARG A 106 17.03 4.48 -9.78
N VAL A 107 16.15 5.35 -10.26
CA VAL A 107 14.99 4.96 -11.09
C VAL A 107 15.43 4.68 -12.51
#